data_AF-A0A699KB62-F1
#
_entry.id   AF-A0A699KB62-F1
#
_cell.length_a   1.000
_cell.length_b   1.000
_cell.length_c   1.000
_cell.angle_alpha   90.00
_cell.angle_beta   90.00
_cell.angle_gamma   90.00
#
_symmetry.space_group_name_H-M   'P 1'
#
loop_
_entity.id
_entity.type
_entity.pdbx_description
1 polymer ?
#
loop_
_entity_poly.entity_id
_entity_poly.type
_entity_poly.pdbx_seq_one_letter_code
_entity_poly.pdbx_strand_id
1 'polypeptide(L)'
;MTTMAENVIAAGSETHPPMLEKGMYDSWKTRIMLYIQRKENGEMLRDSVEHGPYKLKAKITVKDTYGIIDIRREERLEDLKGDDKLRYDSDIKADRVKELMEGTKMTKQQRESMLYDEFDKFTSEFGESIHSYYLRYAKLINDMNMIPMSMTPMQINTKFLNHLQPEWCRDAKEVREMRQRFPKPLALLANTYNPPPLYNSNQT
;
A
#
# COMPACT_ATOMS: atom_id res chain seq x y z
N MET A 1 6.68 22.80 -14.07
CA MET A 1 6.90 21.74 -15.07
C MET A 1 8.22 21.07 -14.72
N THR A 2 8.14 19.91 -14.09
CA THR A 2 9.29 19.08 -13.70
C THR A 2 9.80 18.37 -14.95
N THR A 3 11.11 18.43 -15.19
CA THR A 3 11.74 17.95 -16.42
C THR A 3 11.84 16.42 -16.45
N MET A 4 11.89 15.82 -17.64
CA MET A 4 12.05 14.36 -17.81
C MET A 4 13.25 13.79 -17.04
N ALA A 5 14.30 14.58 -16.82
CA ALA A 5 15.49 14.18 -16.05
C ALA A 5 15.21 14.06 -14.54
N GLU A 6 14.33 14.89 -13.96
CA GLU A 6 13.92 14.78 -12.56
C GLU A 6 13.09 13.50 -12.32
N ASN A 7 12.26 13.11 -13.30
CA ASN A 7 11.53 11.84 -13.27
C ASN A 7 12.45 10.61 -13.35
N VAL A 8 13.62 10.73 -14.00
CA VAL A 8 14.63 9.65 -14.06
C VAL A 8 15.36 9.49 -12.72
N ILE A 9 15.62 10.58 -12.00
CA ILE A 9 16.20 10.54 -10.64
C ILE A 9 15.19 9.97 -9.63
N ALA A 10 13.90 10.26 -9.80
CA ALA A 10 12.80 9.71 -9.03
C ALA A 10 12.53 8.21 -9.27
N ALA A 11 12.84 7.71 -10.47
CA ALA A 11 12.52 6.34 -10.88
C ALA A 11 13.48 5.27 -10.31
N GLY A 12 14.64 5.67 -9.78
CA GLY A 12 15.72 4.74 -9.41
C GLY A 12 16.43 4.18 -10.65
N SER A 13 17.69 3.79 -10.48
CA SER A 13 18.52 3.18 -11.53
C SER A 13 19.08 1.84 -11.06
N GLU A 14 19.77 1.11 -11.93
CA GLU A 14 20.45 -0.15 -11.52
C GLU A 14 21.51 0.09 -10.43
N THR A 15 22.06 1.31 -10.37
CA THR A 15 23.10 1.71 -9.42
C THR A 15 22.56 2.47 -8.21
N HIS A 16 21.37 3.07 -8.30
CA HIS A 16 20.80 3.93 -7.26
C HIS A 16 19.38 3.47 -6.87
N PRO A 17 19.10 3.24 -5.58
CA PRO A 17 17.78 2.84 -5.14
C PRO A 17 16.75 3.96 -5.46
N PRO A 18 15.50 3.60 -5.80
CA PRO A 18 14.45 4.58 -6.08
C PRO A 18 14.19 5.45 -4.86
N MET A 19 13.99 6.75 -5.08
CA MET A 19 13.64 7.70 -4.05
C MET A 19 12.19 7.50 -3.61
N LEU A 20 11.94 7.51 -2.30
CA LEU A 20 10.58 7.44 -1.77
C LEU A 20 9.92 8.82 -1.89
N GLU A 21 8.99 8.96 -2.83
CA GLU A 21 8.20 10.17 -3.00
C GLU A 21 6.85 10.10 -2.28
N LYS A 22 6.44 11.25 -1.73
CA LYS A 22 5.16 11.42 -1.04
C LYS A 22 4.00 11.08 -1.99
N GLY A 23 3.14 10.15 -1.59
CA GLY A 23 1.97 9.73 -2.39
C GLY A 23 2.25 8.66 -3.46
N MET A 24 3.50 8.24 -3.67
CA MET A 24 3.86 7.20 -4.67
C MET A 24 4.37 5.91 -4.03
N TYR A 25 3.89 5.58 -2.84
CA TYR A 25 4.42 4.48 -2.06
C TYR A 25 4.29 3.11 -2.76
N ASP A 26 3.15 2.79 -3.39
CA ASP A 26 2.99 1.51 -4.09
C ASP A 26 3.91 1.38 -5.32
N SER A 27 4.09 2.50 -6.03
CA SER A 27 5.04 2.59 -7.13
C SER A 27 6.48 2.45 -6.64
N TRP A 28 6.83 3.11 -5.53
CA TRP A 28 8.15 2.99 -4.90
C TRP A 28 8.41 1.57 -4.42
N LYS A 29 7.44 0.92 -3.77
CA LYS A 29 7.53 -0.47 -3.30
C LYS A 29 7.81 -1.43 -4.44
N THR A 30 7.14 -1.25 -5.58
CA THR A 30 7.37 -2.06 -6.78
C THR A 30 8.79 -1.82 -7.33
N ARG A 31 9.21 -0.55 -7.41
CA ARG A 31 10.54 -0.18 -7.90
C ARG A 31 11.67 -0.68 -7.00
N ILE A 32 11.53 -0.60 -5.68
CA ILE A 32 12.58 -1.05 -4.74
C ILE A 32 12.72 -2.58 -4.78
N MET A 33 11.63 -3.33 -4.96
CA MET A 33 11.69 -4.78 -5.15
C MET A 33 12.41 -5.15 -6.45
N LEU A 34 12.11 -4.46 -7.55
CA LEU A 34 12.80 -4.67 -8.83
C LEU A 34 14.29 -4.31 -8.75
N TYR A 35 14.63 -3.24 -8.02
CA TYR A 35 16.02 -2.86 -7.76
C TYR A 35 16.76 -3.96 -6.97
N ILE A 36 16.14 -4.51 -5.91
CA ILE A 36 16.70 -5.59 -5.10
C ILE A 36 16.95 -6.83 -5.96
N GLN A 37 16.00 -7.23 -6.80
CA GLN A 37 16.13 -8.40 -7.68
C GLN A 37 17.35 -8.33 -8.61
N ARG A 38 17.78 -7.12 -8.98
CA ARG A 38 18.95 -6.92 -9.86
C ARG A 38 20.28 -6.85 -9.13
N LYS A 39 20.29 -6.87 -7.79
CA LYS A 39 21.54 -6.86 -7.01
C LYS A 39 22.11 -8.26 -6.84
N GLU A 40 23.42 -8.30 -6.62
CA GLU A 40 24.10 -9.50 -6.16
C GLU A 40 23.49 -9.96 -4.83
N ASN A 41 23.14 -11.25 -4.73
CA ASN A 41 22.37 -11.84 -3.62
C ASN A 41 20.98 -11.20 -3.42
N GLY A 42 20.44 -10.54 -4.44
CA GLY A 42 19.13 -9.90 -4.42
C GLY A 42 17.98 -10.85 -4.13
N GLU A 43 18.08 -12.09 -4.59
CA GLU A 43 17.10 -13.15 -4.28
C GLU A 43 17.06 -13.48 -2.79
N MET A 44 18.22 -13.58 -2.14
CA MET A 44 18.30 -13.84 -0.70
C MET A 44 17.67 -12.70 0.10
N LEU A 45 17.94 -11.45 -0.30
CA LEU A 45 17.33 -10.28 0.31
C LEU A 45 15.80 -10.24 0.10
N ARG A 46 15.32 -10.55 -1.10
CA ARG A 46 13.88 -10.69 -1.38
C ARG A 46 13.25 -11.74 -0.47
N ASP A 47 13.84 -12.93 -0.42
CA ASP A 47 13.32 -14.04 0.35
C ASP A 47 13.29 -13.72 1.85
N SER A 48 14.27 -13.00 2.37
CA SER A 48 14.28 -12.49 3.75
C SER A 48 13.19 -11.44 4.01
N VAL A 49 12.88 -10.56 3.04
CA VAL A 49 11.79 -9.58 3.15
C VAL A 49 10.42 -10.25 3.14
N GLU A 50 10.21 -11.24 2.26
CA GLU A 50 8.92 -11.91 2.06
C GLU A 50 8.64 -13.00 3.10
N HIS A 51 9.63 -13.84 3.40
CA HIS A 51 9.48 -15.03 4.24
C HIS A 51 10.06 -14.85 5.66
N GLY A 52 10.71 -13.70 5.92
CA GLY A 52 11.35 -13.40 7.19
C GLY A 52 12.78 -13.97 7.31
N PRO A 53 13.42 -13.74 8.46
CA PRO A 53 14.83 -14.05 8.66
C PRO A 53 15.12 -15.55 8.53
N TYR A 54 16.36 -15.88 8.19
CA TYR A 54 16.88 -17.24 8.18
C TYR A 54 16.67 -17.90 9.56
N LYS A 55 16.25 -19.16 9.53
CA LYS A 55 16.01 -19.96 10.73
C LYS A 55 17.06 -21.05 10.83
N LEU A 56 17.85 -21.03 11.90
CA LEU A 56 18.84 -22.06 12.17
C LEU A 56 18.19 -23.44 12.27
N LYS A 57 18.86 -24.44 11.70
CA LYS A 57 18.40 -25.83 11.71
C LYS A 57 18.54 -26.42 13.12
N ALA A 58 17.46 -27.04 13.61
CA ALA A 58 17.45 -27.69 14.92
C ALA A 58 18.39 -28.90 15.02
N LYS A 59 18.85 -29.45 13.89
CA LYS A 59 19.76 -30.59 13.89
C LYS A 59 20.61 -30.62 12.63
N ILE A 60 21.92 -30.57 12.82
CA ILE A 60 22.93 -30.76 11.78
C ILE A 60 23.90 -31.87 12.19
N THR A 61 24.66 -32.37 11.23
CA THR A 61 25.77 -33.30 11.47
C THR A 61 27.06 -32.59 11.09
N VAL A 62 27.96 -32.45 12.04
CA VAL A 62 29.29 -31.85 11.84
C VAL A 62 30.36 -32.85 12.21
N LYS A 63 31.54 -32.74 11.59
CA LYS A 63 32.69 -33.51 12.03
C LYS A 63 33.25 -32.96 13.34
N ASP A 64 33.80 -33.84 14.17
CA ASP A 64 34.63 -33.45 15.30
C ASP A 64 35.90 -32.70 14.87
N THR A 65 36.67 -32.22 15.84
CA THR A 65 37.91 -31.46 15.61
C THR A 65 38.95 -32.23 14.77
N TYR A 66 38.83 -33.55 14.69
CA TYR A 66 39.74 -34.43 13.97
C TYR A 66 39.19 -34.86 12.60
N GLY A 67 37.96 -34.49 12.24
CA GLY A 67 37.33 -34.88 10.99
C GLY A 67 36.74 -36.29 10.98
N ILE A 68 36.73 -36.99 12.12
CA ILE A 68 36.51 -38.44 12.18
C ILE A 68 35.06 -38.75 12.57
N ILE A 69 34.63 -38.25 13.73
CA ILE A 69 33.33 -38.59 14.31
C ILE A 69 32.25 -37.60 13.83
N ASP A 70 31.08 -38.14 13.46
CA ASP A 70 29.88 -37.34 13.18
C ASP A 70 29.18 -36.95 14.48
N ILE A 71 29.16 -35.66 14.78
CA ILE A 71 28.49 -35.08 15.93
C ILE A 71 27.16 -34.48 15.47
N ARG A 72 26.07 -34.88 16.12
CA ARG A 72 24.74 -34.29 15.91
C ARG A 72 24.47 -33.22 16.95
N ARG A 73 24.28 -31.98 16.49
CA ARG A 73 23.98 -30.81 17.34
C ARG A 73 23.11 -29.80 16.59
N GLU A 74 22.63 -28.78 17.29
CA GLU A 74 21.97 -27.62 16.68
C GLU A 74 22.95 -26.80 15.82
N GLU A 75 22.46 -26.21 14.74
CA GLU A 75 23.25 -25.35 13.84
C GLU A 75 23.65 -24.06 14.55
N ARG A 76 24.93 -23.71 14.47
CA ARG A 76 25.47 -22.44 14.98
C ARG A 76 25.79 -21.52 13.80
N LEU A 77 25.97 -20.24 14.09
CA LEU A 77 26.36 -19.24 13.09
C LEU A 77 27.67 -19.63 12.36
N GLU A 78 28.58 -20.27 13.08
CA GLU A 78 29.86 -20.79 12.59
C GLU A 78 29.70 -21.88 11.53
N ASP A 79 28.58 -22.61 11.59
CA ASP A 79 28.29 -23.74 10.71
C ASP A 79 27.70 -23.26 9.36
N LEU A 80 27.23 -22.00 9.26
CA LEU A 80 26.65 -21.44 8.05
C LEU A 80 27.69 -21.28 6.94
N LYS A 81 27.36 -21.79 5.76
CA LYS A 81 28.20 -21.73 4.55
C LYS A 81 27.34 -21.55 3.31
N GLY A 82 27.97 -21.06 2.23
CA GLY A 82 27.30 -20.85 0.95
C GLY A 82 26.05 -19.97 1.09
N ASP A 83 24.96 -20.42 0.48
CA ASP A 83 23.69 -19.71 0.39
C ASP A 83 23.07 -19.41 1.77
N ASP A 84 23.20 -20.32 2.74
CA ASP A 84 22.65 -20.13 4.09
C ASP A 84 23.32 -18.94 4.80
N LYS A 85 24.64 -18.79 4.61
CA LYS A 85 25.39 -17.65 5.15
C LYS A 85 25.03 -16.34 4.43
N LEU A 86 24.93 -16.39 3.10
CA LEU A 86 24.55 -15.22 2.29
C LEU A 86 23.15 -14.73 2.63
N ARG A 87 22.23 -15.65 2.92
CA ARG A 87 20.87 -15.33 3.37
C ARG A 87 20.88 -14.70 4.75
N TYR A 88 21.58 -15.28 5.71
CA TYR A 88 21.71 -14.71 7.04
C TYR A 88 22.31 -13.29 7.00
N ASP A 89 23.36 -13.07 6.19
CA ASP A 89 23.97 -11.74 6.00
C ASP A 89 23.00 -10.74 5.32
N SER A 90 22.03 -11.24 4.54
CA SER A 90 21.00 -10.44 3.89
C SER A 90 19.86 -10.05 4.83
N ASP A 91 19.60 -10.79 5.91
CA ASP A 91 18.53 -10.51 6.86
C ASP A 91 18.66 -9.13 7.51
N ILE A 92 19.89 -8.71 7.85
CA ILE A 92 20.16 -7.37 8.42
C ILE A 92 19.72 -6.25 7.45
N LYS A 93 19.91 -6.48 6.14
CA LYS A 93 19.48 -5.54 5.09
C LYS A 93 17.96 -5.64 4.86
N ALA A 94 17.38 -6.83 5.02
CA ALA A 94 15.96 -7.09 4.87
C ALA A 94 15.13 -6.33 5.90
N ASP A 95 15.55 -6.32 7.16
CA ASP A 95 14.87 -5.56 8.21
C ASP A 95 14.79 -4.07 7.87
N ARG A 96 15.88 -3.47 7.39
CA ARG A 96 15.92 -2.06 6.97
C ARG A 96 15.02 -1.79 5.76
N VAL A 97 14.99 -2.71 4.79
CA VAL A 97 14.09 -2.61 3.62
C VAL A 97 12.64 -2.74 4.07
N LYS A 98 12.34 -3.66 4.98
CA LYS A 98 11.01 -3.90 5.53
C LYS A 98 10.51 -2.72 6.34
N GLU A 99 11.37 -2.08 7.14
CA GLU A 99 11.07 -0.82 7.82
C GLU A 99 10.77 0.32 6.83
N LEU A 100 11.50 0.42 5.72
CA LEU A 100 11.22 1.41 4.68
C LEU A 100 9.93 1.09 3.91
N MET A 101 9.64 -0.20 3.70
CA MET A 101 8.38 -0.66 3.13
C MET A 101 7.24 -0.37 4.07
N GLU A 102 7.11 -1.08 5.18
CA GLU A 102 6.00 -0.91 6.10
C GLU A 102 5.90 0.51 6.68
N GLY A 103 6.99 1.27 6.57
CA GLY A 103 7.14 2.60 7.10
C GLY A 103 7.66 2.54 8.54
N THR A 104 8.63 3.40 8.84
CA THR A 104 8.94 3.76 10.23
C THR A 104 7.67 4.25 10.94
N LYS A 105 7.59 4.13 12.28
CA LYS A 105 6.47 4.70 13.07
C LYS A 105 6.17 6.16 12.67
N MET A 106 7.22 6.92 12.35
CA MET A 106 7.15 8.28 11.81
C MET A 106 6.37 8.36 10.49
N THR A 107 6.69 7.50 9.52
CA THR A 107 5.96 7.48 8.22
C THR A 107 4.53 6.95 8.32
N LYS A 108 4.22 6.06 9.28
CA LYS A 108 2.83 5.64 9.54
C LYS A 108 2.01 6.81 10.09
N GLN A 109 2.53 7.53 11.08
CA GLN A 109 1.91 8.75 11.61
C GLN A 109 1.82 9.87 10.58
N GLN A 110 2.83 10.05 9.74
CA GLN A 110 2.78 11.03 8.64
C GLN A 110 1.71 10.69 7.60
N ARG A 111 1.56 9.40 7.23
CA ARG A 111 0.47 8.96 6.33
C ARG A 111 -0.90 9.18 6.96
N GLU A 112 -1.03 8.84 8.24
CA GLU A 112 -2.25 9.09 9.01
C GLU A 112 -2.60 10.58 9.02
N SER A 113 -1.64 11.45 9.34
CA SER A 113 -1.82 12.90 9.32
C SER A 113 -2.18 13.43 7.93
N MET A 114 -1.55 12.92 6.87
CA MET A 114 -1.87 13.32 5.50
C MET A 114 -3.29 12.95 5.09
N LEU A 115 -3.74 11.74 5.45
CA LEU A 115 -5.09 11.29 5.15
C LEU A 115 -6.13 12.07 5.96
N TYR A 116 -5.82 12.44 7.20
CA TYR A 116 -6.66 13.36 7.97
C TYR A 116 -6.74 14.75 7.34
N ASP A 117 -5.62 15.30 6.89
CA ASP A 117 -5.60 16.60 6.20
C ASP A 117 -6.39 16.55 4.88
N GLU A 118 -6.22 15.48 4.11
CA GLU A 118 -6.92 15.26 2.84
C GLU A 118 -8.41 15.05 3.07
N PHE A 119 -8.78 14.25 4.08
CA PHE A 119 -10.16 14.08 4.50
C PHE A 119 -10.79 15.39 4.97
N ASP A 120 -10.07 16.17 5.76
CA ASP A 120 -10.61 17.42 6.28
C ASP A 120 -10.82 18.47 5.18
N LYS A 121 -9.90 18.53 4.21
CA LYS A 121 -9.97 19.43 3.06
C LYS A 121 -10.83 18.89 1.91
N PHE A 122 -11.37 17.66 2.04
CA PHE A 122 -12.14 17.03 0.98
C PHE A 122 -13.41 17.83 0.68
N THR A 123 -13.53 18.30 -0.55
CA THR A 123 -14.69 19.03 -1.04
C THR A 123 -14.96 18.68 -2.51
N SER A 124 -16.16 19.00 -2.96
CA SER A 124 -16.52 18.95 -4.38
C SER A 124 -15.76 20.03 -5.16
N GLU A 125 -15.40 19.70 -6.40
CA GLU A 125 -14.71 20.60 -7.31
C GLU A 125 -15.70 21.30 -8.25
N PHE A 126 -15.39 22.51 -8.71
CA PHE A 126 -16.28 23.24 -9.62
C PHE A 126 -16.47 22.49 -10.94
N GLY A 127 -17.73 22.25 -11.34
CA GLY A 127 -18.05 21.50 -12.55
C GLY A 127 -17.84 19.98 -12.44
N GLU A 128 -17.51 19.48 -11.26
CA GLU A 128 -17.42 18.04 -11.01
C GLU A 128 -18.80 17.36 -11.15
N SER A 129 -18.84 16.10 -11.58
CA SER A 129 -20.06 15.30 -11.51
C SER A 129 -20.19 14.59 -10.15
N ILE A 130 -21.42 14.34 -9.69
CA ILE A 130 -21.65 13.56 -8.46
C ILE A 130 -20.96 12.18 -8.49
N HIS A 131 -20.79 11.60 -9.68
CA HIS A 131 -20.09 10.34 -9.89
C HIS A 131 -18.58 10.47 -9.67
N SER A 132 -17.93 11.49 -10.26
CA SER A 132 -16.52 11.79 -10.03
C SER A 132 -16.25 12.05 -8.54
N TYR A 133 -17.12 12.83 -7.90
CA TYR A 133 -17.04 13.14 -6.48
C TYR A 133 -17.10 11.86 -5.62
N TYR A 134 -18.04 10.97 -5.93
CA TYR A 134 -18.16 9.68 -5.27
C TYR A 134 -16.91 8.81 -5.43
N LEU A 135 -16.37 8.70 -6.65
CA LEU A 135 -15.19 7.87 -6.89
C LEU A 135 -13.96 8.39 -6.11
N ARG A 136 -13.73 9.71 -6.10
CA ARG A 136 -12.65 10.31 -5.29
C ARG A 136 -12.86 10.05 -3.81
N TYR A 137 -14.10 10.20 -3.33
CA TYR A 137 -14.43 9.95 -1.93
C TYR A 137 -14.25 8.48 -1.54
N ALA A 138 -14.73 7.55 -2.36
CA ALA A 138 -14.61 6.12 -2.14
C ALA A 138 -13.13 5.67 -2.13
N LYS A 139 -12.31 6.23 -3.03
CA LYS A 139 -10.86 6.02 -3.03
C LYS A 139 -10.24 6.48 -1.71
N LEU A 140 -10.54 7.70 -1.26
CA LEU A 140 -10.02 8.22 0.01
C LEU A 140 -10.42 7.35 1.20
N ILE A 141 -11.67 6.89 1.28
CA ILE A 141 -12.12 6.00 2.34
C ILE A 141 -11.43 4.64 2.29
N ASN A 142 -11.19 4.09 1.10
CA ASN A 142 -10.43 2.86 0.95
C ASN A 142 -8.98 3.05 1.42
N ASP A 143 -8.33 4.15 1.04
CA ASP A 143 -6.97 4.49 1.47
C ASP A 143 -6.88 4.65 3.02
N MET A 144 -7.91 5.23 3.63
CA MET A 144 -8.02 5.34 5.10
C MET A 144 -8.24 3.99 5.79
N ASN A 145 -9.04 3.09 5.21
CA ASN A 145 -9.32 1.75 5.75
C ASN A 145 -8.12 0.80 5.66
N MET A 146 -7.15 1.06 4.77
CA MET A 146 -5.91 0.27 4.68
C MET A 146 -4.96 0.50 5.86
N ILE A 147 -5.16 1.58 6.61
CA ILE A 147 -4.45 1.88 7.85
C ILE A 147 -5.41 1.56 9.01
N PRO A 148 -4.93 1.12 10.19
CA PRO A 148 -5.79 0.93 11.37
C PRO A 148 -6.27 2.28 11.95
N MET A 149 -6.87 3.12 11.13
CA MET A 149 -7.47 4.40 11.48
C MET A 149 -8.94 4.16 11.83
N SER A 150 -9.38 4.68 12.97
CA SER A 150 -10.77 4.52 13.43
C SER A 150 -11.63 5.69 12.97
N MET A 151 -12.41 5.47 11.91
CA MET A 151 -13.51 6.36 11.55
C MET A 151 -14.83 5.63 11.68
N THR A 152 -15.77 6.25 12.39
CA THR A 152 -17.13 5.71 12.43
C THR A 152 -17.79 5.93 11.07
N PRO A 153 -18.67 5.00 10.63
CA PRO A 153 -19.48 5.22 9.44
C PRO A 153 -20.23 6.55 9.47
N MET A 154 -20.66 7.01 10.64
CA MET A 154 -21.36 8.28 10.79
C MET A 154 -20.49 9.50 10.46
N GLN A 155 -19.21 9.50 10.84
CA GLN A 155 -18.26 10.58 10.50
C GLN A 155 -18.01 10.64 8.99
N ILE A 156 -17.77 9.48 8.36
CA ILE A 156 -17.61 9.35 6.91
C ILE A 156 -18.86 9.91 6.21
N ASN A 157 -20.03 9.37 6.56
CA ASN A 157 -21.29 9.72 5.93
C ASN A 157 -21.65 11.22 6.10
N THR A 158 -21.38 11.80 7.27
CA THR A 158 -21.64 13.22 7.53
C THR A 158 -20.72 14.11 6.70
N LYS A 159 -19.43 13.77 6.59
CA LYS A 159 -18.48 14.57 5.79
C LYS A 159 -18.87 14.55 4.31
N PHE A 160 -19.24 13.39 3.76
CA PHE A 160 -19.69 13.25 2.37
C PHE A 160 -20.89 14.15 2.06
N LEU A 161 -21.91 14.14 2.93
CA LEU A 161 -23.15 14.91 2.73
C LEU A 161 -22.95 16.42 2.91
N ASN A 162 -22.08 16.84 3.83
CA ASN A 162 -21.86 18.26 4.12
C ASN A 162 -21.15 19.01 2.97
N HIS A 163 -20.44 18.31 2.09
CA HIS A 163 -19.69 18.90 0.97
C HIS A 163 -20.32 18.58 -0.40
N LEU A 164 -21.55 18.04 -0.38
CA LEU A 164 -22.35 17.83 -1.58
C LEU A 164 -22.77 19.19 -2.16
N GLN A 165 -22.63 19.37 -3.47
CA GLN A 165 -23.04 20.62 -4.10
C GLN A 165 -24.56 20.84 -3.94
N PRO A 166 -25.02 22.08 -3.66
CA PRO A 166 -26.45 22.38 -3.52
C PRO A 166 -27.29 21.96 -4.74
N GLU A 167 -26.69 21.98 -5.93
CA GLU A 167 -27.28 21.57 -7.19
C GLU A 167 -27.61 20.07 -7.22
N TRP A 168 -26.85 19.25 -6.49
CA TRP A 168 -27.11 17.81 -6.33
C TRP A 168 -28.09 17.51 -5.18
N CYS A 169 -28.33 18.49 -4.30
CA CYS A 169 -29.31 18.42 -3.22
C CYS A 169 -30.73 18.84 -3.63
N ARG A 170 -30.96 19.14 -4.92
CA ARG A 170 -32.19 19.79 -5.40
C ARG A 170 -33.46 18.96 -5.15
N ASP A 171 -33.36 17.64 -5.01
CA ASP A 171 -34.44 16.80 -4.51
C ASP A 171 -34.36 16.67 -2.98
N ALA A 172 -34.70 17.76 -2.29
CA ALA A 172 -34.68 17.85 -0.81
C ALA A 172 -35.56 16.79 -0.12
N LYS A 173 -36.57 16.25 -0.81
CA LYS A 173 -37.41 15.14 -0.34
C LYS A 173 -36.64 13.82 -0.36
N GLU A 174 -35.86 13.58 -1.42
CA GLU A 174 -35.03 12.40 -1.56
C GLU A 174 -33.94 12.41 -0.50
N VAL A 175 -33.15 13.48 -0.36
CA VAL A 175 -32.10 13.57 0.67
C VAL A 175 -32.63 13.35 2.09
N ARG A 176 -33.84 13.85 2.41
CA ARG A 176 -34.49 13.67 3.71
C ARG A 176 -35.00 12.24 3.94
N GLU A 177 -35.62 11.62 2.93
CA GLU A 177 -36.03 10.21 2.97
C GLU A 177 -34.82 9.27 2.99
N MET A 178 -33.74 9.58 2.27
CA MET A 178 -32.50 8.80 2.22
C MET A 178 -31.80 8.82 3.59
N ARG A 179 -31.79 9.97 4.27
CA ARG A 179 -31.26 10.14 5.64
C ARG A 179 -32.09 9.38 6.69
N GLN A 180 -33.40 9.22 6.48
CA GLN A 180 -34.29 8.45 7.35
C GLN A 180 -34.29 6.94 7.04
N ARG A 181 -34.15 6.56 5.76
CA ARG A 181 -34.34 5.19 5.26
C ARG A 181 -33.04 4.39 5.18
N PHE A 182 -31.89 5.05 5.01
CA PHE A 182 -30.59 4.40 4.90
C PHE A 182 -29.53 5.13 5.75
N PRO A 183 -29.17 4.61 6.93
CA PRO A 183 -28.09 5.20 7.74
C PRO A 183 -26.68 5.09 7.10
N LYS A 184 -26.57 4.62 5.84
CA LYS A 184 -25.33 4.34 5.09
C LYS A 184 -25.39 4.90 3.65
N PRO A 185 -25.12 6.20 3.42
CA PRO A 185 -25.12 6.84 2.10
C PRO A 185 -24.24 6.19 1.03
N LEU A 186 -23.21 5.41 1.37
CA LEU A 186 -22.40 4.68 0.38
C LEU A 186 -23.17 3.57 -0.37
N ALA A 187 -24.18 2.96 0.27
CA ALA A 187 -25.00 1.91 -0.37
C ALA A 187 -25.98 2.46 -1.42
N LEU A 188 -26.12 3.78 -1.42
CA LEU A 188 -27.18 4.49 -2.11
C LEU A 188 -26.81 4.78 -3.58
N LEU A 189 -25.53 5.09 -3.83
CA LEU A 189 -25.00 5.32 -5.18
C LEU A 189 -24.66 4.02 -5.93
N ALA A 190 -24.49 2.90 -5.21
CA ALA A 190 -24.31 1.58 -5.82
C ALA A 190 -25.63 1.03 -6.41
N ASN A 191 -26.78 1.40 -5.84
CA ASN A 191 -28.10 0.88 -6.23
C ASN A 191 -28.90 1.80 -7.16
N THR A 192 -28.48 3.06 -7.38
CA THR A 192 -29.11 3.96 -8.38
C THR A 192 -28.56 3.74 -9.80
N TYR A 193 -27.63 2.81 -10.00
CA TYR A 193 -27.09 2.48 -11.32
C TYR A 193 -27.73 1.20 -11.88
N ASN A 194 -28.76 1.37 -12.71
CA ASN A 194 -29.10 0.40 -13.75
C ASN A 194 -28.45 0.93 -15.04
N PRO A 195 -27.40 0.28 -15.59
CA PRO A 195 -26.77 0.77 -16.81
C PRO A 195 -27.81 0.81 -17.94
N PRO A 196 -27.94 1.92 -18.70
CA PRO A 196 -28.79 1.91 -19.89
C PRO A 196 -28.28 0.84 -20.86
N PRO A 197 -29.16 0.08 -21.55
CA PRO A 197 -28.72 -0.84 -22.57
C PRO A 197 -27.96 -0.05 -23.64
N LEU A 198 -26.76 -0.53 -23.96
CA LEU A 198 -25.93 -0.02 -25.05
C LEU A 198 -26.78 0.02 -26.32
N TYR A 199 -27.22 1.21 -26.72
CA TYR A 199 -27.79 1.40 -28.05
C TYR A 199 -26.64 1.24 -29.05
N ASN A 200 -26.59 0.08 -29.70
CA ASN A 200 -25.85 -0.10 -30.93
C ASN A 200 -26.44 0.83 -31.99
N SER A 201 -25.85 2.00 -32.16
CA SER A 201 -26.02 2.81 -33.36
C SER A 201 -25.02 2.35 -34.42
N ASN A 202 -25.35 1.25 -35.09
CA ASN A 202 -24.87 0.99 -36.46
C ASN A 202 -26.11 0.82 -37.34
N GLN A 203 -26.58 1.94 -37.89
CA GLN A 203 -27.37 1.93 -39.12
C GLN A 203 -26.38 1.95 -40.30
N THR A 204 -26.51 0.96 -41.16
CA THR A 204 -26.74 1.17 -42.59
C THR A 204 -27.79 0.18 -43.04
#